data_AF-A0A9D3T5L6-F1
#
_entry.id   AF-A0A9D3T5L6-F1
#
_cell.length_a   1.000
_cell.length_b   1.000
_cell.length_c   1.000
_cell.angle_alpha   90.00
_cell.angle_beta   90.00
_cell.angle_gamma   90.00
#
_symmetry.space_group_name_H-M   'P 1'
#
loop_
_entity.id
_entity.type
_entity.pdbx_description
1 polymer ?
#
loop_
_entity_poly.entity_id
_entity_poly.type
_entity_poly.pdbx_seq_one_letter_code
_entity_poly.pdbx_strand_id
1 'polypeptide(L)'
;MTQAEREQENGKEKEKEREKEKEKEQRGVKRPIVPPVIPEPLQEQIQSNFIVVIHPGSKTLRLGRATDTLPATIPHVVARRQKQSGQARYEDPWLLREGLNRPESNEQRQNGLKMVDQAIWSKKMSNGVRRTPVCADQARAYNRQIRPAVLDSVPRVKWTNTSQHPEFLVGEEALYVNPTDCYNIHWPISRGQLNIHSGPGGSLTAVLADLETIWSHAIQKFLEIPLKDLKYYRCILLVPDIYNRQHVKELVNMLLINMGFSAIVVHQESVCATFGSGLSSACVVDVGDQKTSLCCVEDGVSHRNSRLCLAYGGSDVTRCFFWLLQRAGFPYRDCSLSNRLDCILLQQLKETFCHLDQDISGLQDHEFRTRFPDSPALLYQLRLGDEKLQAPMALFYPATFGIVGQKMTSLQHRSQGDPEDPHDEHYLLGTQSKQDQSSKATAERKAMAKPSGFDGESCGPGGDPMERGHAQDMELGQSQGDCLMGGTDMEEPPSALLSRKTAVTQFEGKALGLDKAILHSIDCCASDETKRKMYSSILVVGGGLMFHRAQEFLQHRILNKMPPSFRRVVENVEVITRPKDMDPRLIAWKGGAVLACLDTTQEMWIYQREWQRFGVRMLRERAAFVW
;
A
#
# COMPACT_ATOMS: atom_id res chain seq x y z
N MET A 1 -70.84 -30.69 9.10
CA MET A 1 -69.45 -30.37 9.46
C MET A 1 -69.45 -29.83 10.89
N THR A 2 -68.78 -30.49 11.82
CA THR A 2 -68.73 -30.13 13.24
C THR A 2 -67.74 -28.99 13.51
N GLN A 3 -67.76 -28.41 14.72
CA GLN A 3 -66.83 -27.34 15.09
C GLN A 3 -65.37 -27.83 15.10
N ALA A 4 -65.12 -29.06 15.57
CA ALA A 4 -63.80 -29.68 15.57
C ALA A 4 -63.25 -29.95 14.14
N GLU A 5 -64.11 -30.30 13.19
CA GLU A 5 -63.71 -30.46 11.77
C GLU A 5 -63.23 -29.14 11.16
N ARG A 6 -63.93 -28.02 11.44
CA ARG A 6 -63.53 -26.68 10.97
C ARG A 6 -62.23 -26.17 11.59
N GLU A 7 -61.94 -26.57 12.82
CA GLU A 7 -60.67 -26.25 13.49
C GLU A 7 -59.52 -27.09 12.88
N GLN A 8 -59.76 -28.34 12.50
CA GLN A 8 -58.78 -29.14 11.74
C GLN A 8 -58.53 -28.62 10.32
N GLU A 9 -59.54 -28.12 9.60
CA GLU A 9 -59.33 -27.49 8.28
C GLU A 9 -58.53 -26.19 8.41
N ASN A 10 -58.90 -25.28 9.32
CA ASN A 10 -58.13 -24.06 9.59
C ASN A 10 -56.67 -24.34 9.99
N GLY A 11 -56.41 -25.41 10.74
CA GLY A 11 -55.06 -25.84 11.06
C GLY A 11 -54.26 -26.21 9.81
N LYS A 12 -54.84 -27.05 8.94
CA LYS A 12 -54.20 -27.53 7.70
C LYS A 12 -54.00 -26.43 6.65
N GLU A 13 -54.87 -25.43 6.59
CA GLU A 13 -54.64 -24.27 5.71
C GLU A 13 -53.50 -23.39 6.22
N LYS A 14 -53.46 -23.05 7.53
CA LYS A 14 -52.37 -22.26 8.11
C LYS A 14 -51.01 -22.97 8.05
N GLU A 15 -51.00 -24.30 8.10
CA GLU A 15 -49.79 -25.10 7.90
C GLU A 15 -49.30 -25.02 6.44
N LYS A 16 -50.21 -25.15 5.46
CA LYS A 16 -49.91 -24.95 4.03
C LYS A 16 -49.48 -23.52 3.67
N GLU A 17 -50.01 -22.50 4.34
CA GLU A 17 -49.55 -21.12 4.16
C GLU A 17 -48.12 -20.95 4.67
N ARG A 18 -47.79 -21.49 5.85
CA ARG A 18 -46.43 -21.47 6.41
C ARG A 18 -45.43 -22.26 5.55
N GLU A 19 -45.84 -23.34 4.89
CA GLU A 19 -44.98 -24.02 3.92
C GLU A 19 -44.76 -23.18 2.65
N LYS A 20 -45.79 -22.50 2.14
CA LYS A 20 -45.68 -21.58 1.00
C LYS A 20 -44.84 -20.33 1.30
N GLU A 21 -44.86 -19.82 2.53
CA GLU A 21 -43.95 -18.75 2.96
C GLU A 21 -42.49 -19.23 2.99
N LYS A 22 -42.23 -20.42 3.55
CA LYS A 22 -40.88 -21.02 3.52
C LYS A 22 -40.38 -21.31 2.11
N GLU A 23 -41.24 -21.75 1.18
CA GLU A 23 -40.89 -21.86 -0.24
C GLU A 23 -40.56 -20.49 -0.86
N LYS A 24 -41.27 -19.42 -0.49
CA LYS A 24 -40.98 -18.06 -0.97
C LYS A 24 -39.65 -17.53 -0.43
N GLU A 25 -39.35 -17.71 0.85
CA GLU A 25 -38.05 -17.33 1.43
C GLU A 25 -36.89 -18.08 0.73
N GLN A 26 -37.04 -19.39 0.50
CA GLN A 26 -36.01 -20.18 -0.20
C GLN A 26 -35.84 -19.80 -1.69
N ARG A 27 -36.83 -19.17 -2.32
CA ARG A 27 -36.71 -18.62 -3.69
C ARG A 27 -36.11 -17.20 -3.73
N GLY A 28 -36.04 -16.49 -2.61
CA GLY A 28 -35.41 -15.17 -2.52
C GLY A 28 -33.88 -15.23 -2.42
N VAL A 29 -33.33 -16.29 -1.82
CA VAL A 29 -31.88 -16.45 -1.65
C VAL A 29 -31.25 -17.00 -2.93
N LYS A 30 -30.56 -16.14 -3.68
CA LYS A 30 -29.58 -16.59 -4.69
C LYS A 30 -28.52 -17.44 -3.98
N ARG A 31 -28.61 -18.77 -4.09
CA ARG A 31 -27.51 -19.67 -3.72
C ARG A 31 -26.25 -19.19 -4.44
N PRO A 32 -25.08 -19.12 -3.79
CA PRO A 32 -23.84 -18.81 -4.49
C PRO A 32 -23.67 -19.83 -5.62
N ILE A 33 -23.43 -19.34 -6.83
CA ILE A 33 -23.12 -20.20 -7.97
C ILE A 33 -21.76 -20.83 -7.63
N VAL A 34 -21.79 -22.08 -7.17
CA VAL A 34 -20.58 -22.88 -7.01
C VAL A 34 -19.99 -22.98 -8.43
N PRO A 35 -18.76 -22.46 -8.67
CA PRO A 35 -18.17 -22.55 -9.99
C PRO A 35 -18.04 -24.03 -10.36
N PRO A 36 -18.28 -24.40 -11.64
CA PRO A 36 -18.20 -25.80 -12.05
C PRO A 36 -16.83 -26.35 -11.69
N VAL A 37 -16.80 -27.43 -10.90
CA VAL A 37 -15.56 -28.07 -10.47
C VAL A 37 -14.94 -28.73 -11.69
N ILE A 38 -14.00 -28.03 -12.32
CA ILE A 38 -13.24 -28.54 -13.47
C ILE A 38 -12.47 -29.78 -13.00
N PRO A 39 -12.57 -30.93 -13.68
CA PRO A 39 -11.81 -32.13 -13.31
C PRO A 39 -10.32 -31.84 -13.24
N GLU A 40 -9.65 -32.32 -12.19
CA GLU A 40 -8.22 -32.10 -11.91
C GLU A 40 -7.30 -32.21 -13.15
N PRO A 41 -7.36 -33.26 -14.01
CA PRO A 41 -6.49 -33.37 -15.19
C PRO A 41 -6.73 -32.30 -16.29
N LEU A 42 -7.77 -31.48 -16.18
CA LEU A 42 -8.03 -30.34 -17.06
C LEU A 42 -7.66 -28.99 -16.41
N GLN A 43 -7.46 -28.94 -15.08
CA GLN A 43 -7.13 -27.68 -14.38
C GLN A 43 -5.76 -27.13 -14.81
N GLU A 44 -4.79 -28.01 -15.07
CA GLU A 44 -3.46 -27.62 -15.57
C GLU A 44 -3.48 -26.99 -16.98
N GLN A 45 -4.56 -27.21 -17.74
CA GLN A 45 -4.71 -26.77 -19.14
C GLN A 45 -5.46 -25.43 -19.25
N ILE A 46 -5.99 -24.89 -18.15
CA ILE A 46 -6.70 -23.60 -18.14
C ILE A 46 -5.72 -22.45 -18.38
N GLN A 47 -6.12 -21.43 -19.14
CA GLN A 47 -5.28 -20.26 -19.44
C GLN A 47 -4.69 -19.55 -18.21
N SER A 48 -5.40 -19.57 -17.07
CA SER A 48 -4.97 -18.99 -15.79
C SER A 48 -3.83 -19.78 -15.11
N ASN A 49 -3.66 -21.06 -15.46
CA ASN A 49 -2.50 -21.86 -15.00
C ASN A 49 -1.19 -21.34 -15.60
N PHE A 50 -1.26 -20.65 -16.74
CA PHE A 50 -0.15 -20.00 -17.46
C PHE A 50 -0.03 -18.50 -17.14
N ILE A 51 -0.64 -18.01 -16.05
CA ILE A 51 -0.54 -16.62 -15.59
C ILE A 51 0.05 -16.61 -14.16
N VAL A 52 1.22 -16.00 -13.99
CA VAL A 52 1.88 -15.81 -12.68
C VAL A 52 1.52 -14.45 -12.11
N VAL A 53 0.86 -14.42 -10.95
CA VAL A 53 0.50 -13.20 -10.23
C VAL A 53 1.59 -12.87 -9.21
N ILE A 54 2.20 -11.69 -9.36
CA ILE A 54 3.33 -11.21 -8.57
C ILE A 54 2.89 -9.99 -7.76
N HIS A 55 2.81 -10.16 -6.44
CA HIS A 55 2.50 -9.09 -5.48
C HIS A 55 3.72 -8.87 -4.56
N PRO A 56 4.61 -7.93 -4.91
CA PRO A 56 5.78 -7.60 -4.11
C PRO A 56 5.41 -6.70 -2.93
N GLY A 57 6.14 -6.82 -1.82
CA GLY A 57 6.01 -5.95 -0.65
C GLY A 57 7.30 -5.91 0.18
N SER A 58 7.44 -4.92 1.07
CA SER A 58 8.74 -4.64 1.72
C SER A 58 9.32 -5.79 2.53
N LYS A 59 8.50 -6.51 3.31
CA LYS A 59 8.94 -7.71 4.05
C LYS A 59 8.68 -9.00 3.28
N THR A 60 7.71 -9.02 2.37
CA THR A 60 7.12 -10.28 1.89
C THR A 60 6.64 -10.16 0.45
N LEU A 61 7.14 -11.06 -0.39
CA LEU A 61 6.67 -11.34 -1.74
C LEU A 61 5.53 -12.36 -1.66
N ARG A 62 4.48 -12.16 -2.44
CA ARG A 62 3.43 -13.16 -2.70
C ARG A 62 3.39 -13.47 -4.17
N LEU A 63 3.61 -14.73 -4.51
CA LEU A 63 3.82 -15.19 -5.88
C LEU A 63 3.12 -16.54 -6.07
N GLY A 64 2.42 -16.71 -7.18
CA GLY A 64 1.59 -17.88 -7.46
C GLY A 64 1.02 -17.84 -8.87
N ARG A 65 0.49 -18.96 -9.36
CA ARG A 65 -0.36 -19.00 -10.55
C ARG A 65 -1.72 -18.36 -10.22
N ALA A 66 -2.44 -17.87 -11.23
CA ALA A 66 -3.81 -17.39 -11.03
C ALA A 66 -4.82 -18.51 -10.70
N THR A 67 -4.42 -19.78 -10.86
CA THR A 67 -5.12 -20.98 -10.38
C THR A 67 -4.87 -21.31 -8.90
N ASP A 68 -3.79 -20.81 -8.28
CA ASP A 68 -3.40 -21.23 -6.93
C ASP A 68 -4.38 -20.68 -5.87
N THR A 69 -4.86 -21.53 -4.97
CA THR A 69 -5.81 -21.13 -3.91
C THR A 69 -5.19 -20.20 -2.86
N LEU A 70 -3.86 -20.27 -2.70
CA LEU A 70 -3.02 -19.47 -1.81
C LEU A 70 -1.65 -19.27 -2.49
N PRO A 71 -1.05 -18.06 -2.45
CA PRO A 71 0.26 -17.83 -3.02
C PRO A 71 1.40 -18.35 -2.13
N ALA A 72 2.51 -18.75 -2.75
CA ALA A 72 3.78 -18.84 -2.05
C ALA A 72 4.11 -17.48 -1.42
N THR A 73 4.48 -17.50 -0.15
CA THR A 73 4.67 -16.29 0.68
C THR A 73 6.09 -16.28 1.20
N ILE A 74 6.97 -15.52 0.53
CA ILE A 74 8.43 -15.57 0.69
C ILE A 74 8.92 -14.28 1.36
N PRO A 75 9.83 -14.32 2.36
CA PRO A 75 10.51 -13.13 2.84
C PRO A 75 11.25 -12.42 1.69
N HIS A 76 11.05 -11.11 1.53
CA HIS A 76 11.51 -10.37 0.35
C HIS A 76 12.95 -9.83 0.55
N VAL A 77 13.87 -10.77 0.79
CA VAL A 77 15.24 -10.53 1.20
C VAL A 77 16.19 -11.48 0.48
N VAL A 78 17.39 -10.99 0.17
CA VAL A 78 18.49 -11.78 -0.38
C VAL A 78 19.75 -11.56 0.47
N ALA A 79 20.49 -12.63 0.71
CA ALA A 79 21.84 -12.56 1.22
C ALA A 79 22.80 -12.75 0.05
N ARG A 80 23.76 -11.85 -0.18
CA ARG A 80 24.79 -11.99 -1.22
C ARG A 80 26.18 -12.14 -0.62
N ARG A 81 26.94 -13.09 -1.14
CA ARG A 81 28.32 -13.37 -0.70
C ARG A 81 29.25 -12.22 -1.07
N GLN A 82 30.11 -11.83 -0.15
CA GLN A 82 31.16 -10.85 -0.39
C GLN A 82 32.20 -11.40 -1.38
N LYS A 83 32.71 -10.52 -2.26
CA LYS A 83 33.68 -10.88 -3.31
C LYS A 83 35.13 -10.80 -2.85
N GLN A 84 35.41 -10.11 -1.74
CA GLN A 84 36.76 -9.94 -1.18
C GLN A 84 36.72 -10.16 0.33
N SER A 85 37.76 -10.81 0.86
CA SER A 85 37.96 -10.99 2.30
C SER A 85 38.19 -9.64 3.00
N GLY A 86 37.49 -9.39 4.11
CA GLY A 86 37.65 -8.18 4.91
C GLY A 86 36.76 -7.00 4.51
N GLN A 87 35.82 -7.18 3.57
CA GLN A 87 34.79 -6.17 3.31
C GLN A 87 33.87 -6.01 4.54
N ALA A 88 33.58 -4.76 4.93
CA ALA A 88 32.62 -4.48 5.99
C ALA A 88 31.25 -5.06 5.63
N ARG A 89 30.67 -5.86 6.54
CA ARG A 89 29.39 -6.53 6.34
C ARG A 89 28.25 -5.49 6.27
N TYR A 90 27.54 -5.46 5.14
CA TYR A 90 26.39 -4.59 4.94
C TYR A 90 25.09 -5.34 5.27
N GLU A 91 24.16 -4.68 5.95
CA GLU A 91 22.87 -5.26 6.31
C GLU A 91 21.81 -4.16 6.34
N ASP A 92 20.81 -4.29 5.46
CA ASP A 92 19.71 -3.34 5.33
C ASP A 92 18.87 -3.24 6.63
N PRO A 93 18.52 -2.03 7.10
CA PRO A 93 17.79 -1.85 8.35
C PRO A 93 16.29 -2.17 8.21
N TRP A 94 15.80 -3.08 9.06
CA TRP A 94 14.40 -3.53 9.04
C TRP A 94 13.49 -2.82 10.05
N LEU A 95 13.70 -3.03 11.37
CA LEU A 95 12.90 -2.33 12.40
C LEU A 95 13.48 -0.94 12.75
N LEU A 96 14.77 -0.73 12.48
CA LEU A 96 15.41 0.57 12.56
C LEU A 96 15.19 1.37 11.27
N ARG A 97 15.23 2.69 11.39
CA ARG A 97 15.08 3.66 10.28
C ARG A 97 15.66 5.01 10.69
N GLU A 98 15.83 5.89 9.72
CA GLU A 98 16.21 7.28 9.99
C GLU A 98 15.16 8.02 10.85
N GLY A 99 15.61 9.10 11.49
CA GLY A 99 14.74 10.01 12.26
C GLY A 99 14.35 9.53 13.66
N LEU A 100 14.76 8.32 14.08
CA LEU A 100 14.41 7.75 15.41
C LEU A 100 15.15 8.35 16.60
N ASN A 101 16.34 8.91 16.35
CA ASN A 101 17.31 9.36 17.34
C ASN A 101 17.76 10.81 17.09
N ARG A 102 16.87 11.67 16.56
CA ARG A 102 17.07 13.13 16.57
C ARG A 102 16.82 13.65 18.00
N PRO A 103 17.30 14.85 18.38
CA PRO A 103 17.11 15.39 19.73
C PRO A 103 15.63 15.42 20.18
N GLU A 104 14.73 15.74 19.25
CA GLU A 104 13.29 15.87 19.45
C GLU A 104 12.56 14.51 19.45
N SER A 105 13.19 13.44 18.93
CA SER A 105 12.54 12.14 18.73
C SER A 105 12.05 11.50 20.03
N ASN A 106 12.77 11.71 21.15
CA ASN A 106 12.33 11.21 22.45
C ASN A 106 11.14 12.02 23.00
N GLU A 107 11.16 13.34 22.88
CA GLU A 107 10.04 14.17 23.34
C GLU A 107 8.77 13.91 22.51
N GLN A 108 8.91 13.87 21.17
CA GLN A 108 7.82 13.52 20.25
C GLN A 108 7.17 12.17 20.64
N ARG A 109 8.00 11.17 20.97
CA ARG A 109 7.59 9.84 21.43
C ARG A 109 6.82 9.86 22.75
N GLN A 110 7.30 10.58 23.77
CA GLN A 110 6.57 10.72 25.04
C GLN A 110 5.26 11.48 24.86
N ASN A 111 5.26 12.57 24.07
CA ASN A 111 4.06 13.36 23.82
C ASN A 111 3.03 12.60 22.97
N GLY A 112 3.48 11.75 22.03
CA GLY A 112 2.62 10.79 21.34
C GLY A 112 1.99 9.78 22.29
N LEU A 113 2.77 9.18 23.20
CA LEU A 113 2.24 8.23 24.18
C LEU A 113 1.19 8.86 25.10
N LYS A 114 1.39 10.10 25.58
CA LYS A 114 0.36 10.84 26.34
C LYS A 114 -0.97 10.96 25.59
N MET A 115 -0.93 11.19 24.27
CA MET A 115 -2.14 11.25 23.44
C MET A 115 -2.80 9.88 23.25
N VAL A 116 -2.01 8.79 23.25
CA VAL A 116 -2.52 7.41 23.28
C VAL A 116 -3.21 7.12 24.62
N ASP A 117 -2.56 7.44 25.74
CA ASP A 117 -3.10 7.22 27.09
C ASP A 117 -4.39 8.01 27.33
N GLN A 118 -4.44 9.28 26.89
CA GLN A 118 -5.67 10.09 26.91
C GLN A 118 -6.78 9.47 26.05
N ALA A 119 -6.44 8.88 24.90
CA ALA A 119 -7.39 8.23 24.01
C ALA A 119 -7.92 6.89 24.55
N ILE A 120 -7.09 6.16 25.31
CA ILE A 120 -7.52 4.98 26.09
C ILE A 120 -8.46 5.43 27.21
N TRP A 121 -8.03 6.32 28.09
CA TRP A 121 -8.78 6.75 29.27
C TRP A 121 -10.12 7.45 28.96
N SER A 122 -10.23 8.11 27.80
CA SER A 122 -11.47 8.74 27.34
C SER A 122 -12.49 7.75 26.77
N LYS A 123 -12.06 6.58 26.28
CA LYS A 123 -12.99 5.51 25.90
C LYS A 123 -13.38 4.70 27.15
N LYS A 124 -14.68 4.46 27.31
CA LYS A 124 -15.20 3.57 28.35
C LYS A 124 -15.06 2.11 27.91
N MET A 125 -14.90 1.22 28.89
CA MET A 125 -15.09 -0.23 28.72
C MET A 125 -16.58 -0.53 28.49
N SER A 126 -16.91 -1.75 28.03
CA SER A 126 -18.29 -2.15 27.70
C SER A 126 -19.24 -2.14 28.91
N ASN A 127 -18.70 -2.21 30.14
CA ASN A 127 -19.45 -2.03 31.39
C ASN A 127 -19.73 -0.55 31.76
N GLY A 128 -19.37 0.41 30.90
CA GLY A 128 -19.57 1.85 31.12
C GLY A 128 -18.57 2.52 32.08
N VAL A 129 -17.64 1.77 32.66
CA VAL A 129 -16.58 2.26 33.56
C VAL A 129 -15.36 2.69 32.72
N ARG A 130 -14.54 3.61 33.25
CA ARG A 130 -13.24 3.94 32.64
C ARG A 130 -12.23 2.84 32.93
N ARG A 131 -11.36 2.54 31.97
CA ARG A 131 -10.23 1.63 32.17
C ARG A 131 -9.27 2.19 33.23
N THR A 132 -8.98 1.41 34.26
CA THR A 132 -7.90 1.72 35.23
C THR A 132 -6.55 1.46 34.57
N PRO A 133 -5.65 2.45 34.49
CA PRO A 133 -4.33 2.27 33.88
C PRO A 133 -3.42 1.43 34.78
N VAL A 134 -2.56 0.64 34.16
CA VAL A 134 -1.59 -0.24 34.83
C VAL A 134 -0.21 0.43 34.84
N CYS A 135 0.45 0.47 35.99
CA CYS A 135 1.77 1.09 36.09
C CYS A 135 2.87 0.12 35.61
N ALA A 136 3.61 0.50 34.57
CA ALA A 136 4.72 -0.29 34.02
C ALA A 136 5.82 -0.62 35.07
N ASP A 137 5.96 0.14 36.15
CA ASP A 137 6.89 -0.17 37.24
C ASP A 137 6.46 -1.42 38.06
N GLN A 138 5.16 -1.70 38.16
CA GLN A 138 4.64 -2.93 38.78
C GLN A 138 5.00 -4.16 37.93
N ALA A 139 4.85 -4.05 36.61
CA ALA A 139 5.31 -5.08 35.67
C ALA A 139 6.83 -5.28 35.78
N ARG A 140 7.60 -4.18 35.76
CA ARG A 140 9.07 -4.14 35.84
C ARG A 140 9.61 -4.78 37.11
N ALA A 141 8.94 -4.59 38.26
CA ALA A 141 9.34 -5.17 39.54
C ALA A 141 9.34 -6.71 39.52
N TYR A 142 8.36 -7.31 38.83
CA TYR A 142 8.28 -8.76 38.60
C TYR A 142 9.20 -9.21 37.45
N ASN A 143 9.09 -8.58 36.27
CA ASN A 143 9.80 -9.00 35.05
C ASN A 143 11.33 -9.03 35.20
N ARG A 144 11.92 -8.12 35.99
CA ARG A 144 13.37 -8.12 36.27
C ARG A 144 13.86 -9.33 37.08
N GLN A 145 12.97 -9.97 37.85
CA GLN A 145 13.29 -11.14 38.68
C GLN A 145 13.29 -12.44 37.86
N ILE A 146 12.51 -12.50 36.79
CA ILE A 146 12.40 -13.68 35.91
C ILE A 146 13.76 -14.10 35.36
N ARG A 147 13.96 -15.42 35.29
CA ARG A 147 15.02 -16.08 34.51
C ARG A 147 14.34 -17.06 33.55
N PRO A 148 14.90 -17.28 32.35
CA PRO A 148 14.33 -18.24 31.42
C PRO A 148 14.46 -19.67 31.95
N ALA A 149 13.45 -20.50 31.72
CA ALA A 149 13.55 -21.94 31.84
C ALA A 149 14.06 -22.55 30.52
N VAL A 150 14.91 -23.57 30.58
CA VAL A 150 15.32 -24.35 29.40
C VAL A 150 14.23 -25.39 29.09
N LEU A 151 13.69 -25.37 27.87
CA LEU A 151 12.73 -26.36 27.38
C LEU A 151 13.43 -27.52 26.66
N ASP A 152 14.25 -27.19 25.66
CA ASP A 152 15.07 -28.14 24.91
C ASP A 152 16.53 -27.71 25.03
N SER A 153 17.43 -28.62 25.43
CA SER A 153 18.88 -28.39 25.43
C SER A 153 19.49 -28.44 24.02
N VAL A 154 18.83 -29.11 23.07
CA VAL A 154 19.28 -29.25 21.68
C VAL A 154 18.67 -28.16 20.81
N PRO A 155 19.47 -27.32 20.11
CA PRO A 155 18.94 -26.33 19.17
C PRO A 155 18.17 -27.01 18.02
N ARG A 156 16.85 -26.81 17.98
CA ARG A 156 15.99 -27.31 16.89
C ARG A 156 16.13 -26.46 15.60
N VAL A 157 16.51 -25.20 15.75
CA VAL A 157 16.77 -24.25 14.65
C VAL A 157 18.28 -24.20 14.43
N LYS A 158 18.71 -24.07 13.17
CA LYS A 158 20.12 -24.02 12.75
C LYS A 158 20.34 -22.87 11.79
N TRP A 159 21.57 -22.39 11.67
CA TRP A 159 21.94 -21.49 10.58
C TRP A 159 21.85 -22.18 9.22
N THR A 160 21.61 -21.40 8.17
CA THR A 160 21.69 -21.83 6.78
C THR A 160 23.10 -22.31 6.45
N ASN A 161 23.23 -23.45 5.77
CA ASN A 161 24.53 -24.03 5.46
C ASN A 161 25.26 -23.27 4.33
N THR A 162 26.24 -22.45 4.70
CA THR A 162 27.08 -21.64 3.79
C THR A 162 28.38 -22.34 3.37
N SER A 163 28.61 -23.61 3.74
CA SER A 163 29.85 -24.34 3.47
C SER A 163 30.15 -24.55 1.98
N GLN A 164 29.12 -24.61 1.12
CA GLN A 164 29.30 -24.67 -0.35
C GLN A 164 29.55 -23.29 -0.99
N HIS A 165 29.66 -22.24 -0.19
CA HIS A 165 29.90 -20.86 -0.61
C HIS A 165 28.93 -20.33 -1.69
N PRO A 166 27.61 -20.56 -1.59
CA PRO A 166 26.64 -20.11 -2.59
C PRO A 166 26.73 -18.59 -2.79
N GLU A 167 26.67 -18.11 -4.03
CA GLU A 167 26.80 -16.68 -4.34
C GLU A 167 25.70 -15.84 -3.70
N PHE A 168 24.51 -16.43 -3.55
CA PHE A 168 23.36 -15.82 -2.89
C PHE A 168 22.49 -16.88 -2.18
N LEU A 169 21.67 -16.41 -1.24
CA LEU A 169 20.60 -17.15 -0.56
C LEU A 169 19.34 -16.27 -0.53
N VAL A 170 18.15 -16.87 -0.55
CA VAL A 170 16.87 -16.13 -0.73
C VAL A 170 15.88 -16.45 0.38
N GLY A 171 15.13 -15.44 0.82
CA GLY A 171 13.99 -15.60 1.73
C GLY A 171 14.40 -16.11 3.10
N GLU A 172 13.77 -17.19 3.56
CA GLU A 172 14.04 -17.76 4.89
C GLU A 172 15.52 -18.18 5.04
N GLU A 173 16.13 -18.71 3.97
CA GLU A 173 17.55 -19.07 3.96
C GLU A 173 18.49 -17.86 4.11
N ALA A 174 18.07 -16.68 3.62
CA ALA A 174 18.79 -15.42 3.82
C ALA A 174 18.63 -14.89 5.26
N LEU A 175 17.46 -15.06 5.87
CA LEU A 175 17.21 -14.67 7.26
C LEU A 175 18.11 -15.46 8.22
N TYR A 176 18.26 -16.77 8.03
CA TYR A 176 19.08 -17.65 8.88
C TYR A 176 20.56 -17.79 8.45
N VAL A 177 21.12 -16.88 7.65
CA VAL A 177 22.60 -16.82 7.50
C VAL A 177 23.26 -16.46 8.83
N ASN A 178 24.37 -17.09 9.21
CA ASN A 178 25.07 -16.73 10.45
C ASN A 178 25.61 -15.28 10.35
N PRO A 179 25.39 -14.39 11.35
CA PRO A 179 25.97 -13.05 11.38
C PRO A 179 27.50 -12.97 11.23
N THR A 180 28.24 -14.07 11.48
CA THR A 180 29.69 -14.16 11.24
C THR A 180 30.07 -14.49 9.79
N ASP A 181 29.13 -14.95 8.96
CA ASP A 181 29.42 -15.35 7.58
C ASP A 181 29.61 -14.13 6.67
N CYS A 182 30.40 -14.31 5.60
CA CYS A 182 30.75 -13.29 4.61
C CYS A 182 29.60 -12.94 3.63
N TYR A 183 28.41 -12.65 4.16
CA TYR A 183 27.22 -12.27 3.39
C TYR A 183 26.66 -10.91 3.82
N ASN A 184 26.44 -10.04 2.83
CA ASN A 184 25.64 -8.84 2.99
C ASN A 184 24.15 -9.21 2.84
N ILE A 185 23.27 -8.51 3.57
CA ILE A 185 21.81 -8.73 3.52
C ILE A 185 21.14 -7.50 2.90
N HIS A 186 20.34 -7.69 1.85
CA HIS A 186 19.60 -6.61 1.19
C HIS A 186 18.09 -6.89 1.21
N TRP A 187 17.30 -5.84 1.43
CA TRP A 187 15.84 -5.84 1.34
C TRP A 187 15.42 -4.95 0.16
N PRO A 188 15.20 -5.50 -1.05
CA PRO A 188 15.09 -4.70 -2.28
C PRO A 188 13.90 -3.73 -2.34
N ILE A 189 12.94 -3.83 -1.43
CA ILE A 189 11.81 -2.89 -1.30
C ILE A 189 11.71 -2.37 0.14
N SER A 190 11.83 -1.06 0.32
CA SER A 190 11.71 -0.38 1.61
C SER A 190 10.54 0.61 1.57
N ARG A 191 9.66 0.56 2.59
CA ARG A 191 8.47 1.44 2.71
C ARG A 191 7.61 1.52 1.43
N GLY A 192 7.46 0.40 0.72
CA GLY A 192 6.66 0.28 -0.52
C GLY A 192 7.33 0.79 -1.81
N GLN A 193 8.61 1.16 -1.78
CA GLN A 193 9.37 1.60 -2.96
C GLN A 193 10.68 0.80 -3.08
N LEU A 194 11.33 0.84 -4.25
CA LEU A 194 12.66 0.25 -4.43
C LEU A 194 13.66 0.83 -3.42
N ASN A 195 14.45 -0.03 -2.76
CA ASN A 195 15.35 0.38 -1.68
C ASN A 195 16.66 0.98 -2.23
N ILE A 196 16.58 2.19 -2.77
CA ILE A 196 17.72 2.88 -3.37
C ILE A 196 18.51 3.66 -2.31
N HIS A 197 19.82 3.41 -2.20
CA HIS A 197 20.72 4.02 -1.22
C HIS A 197 22.19 4.01 -1.68
N SER A 198 23.06 4.74 -0.97
CA SER A 198 24.50 4.84 -1.29
C SER A 198 25.33 3.63 -0.86
N GLY A 199 24.82 2.77 0.04
CA GLY A 199 25.48 1.53 0.46
C GLY A 199 25.47 0.41 -0.60
N PRO A 200 26.28 -0.65 -0.42
CA PRO A 200 26.29 -1.82 -1.30
C PRO A 200 24.88 -2.40 -1.52
N GLY A 201 24.53 -2.73 -2.77
CA GLY A 201 23.20 -3.20 -3.16
C GLY A 201 22.20 -2.09 -3.52
N GLY A 202 22.43 -0.84 -3.10
CA GLY A 202 21.45 0.25 -3.21
C GLY A 202 21.35 0.99 -4.54
N SER A 203 22.14 0.64 -5.57
CA SER A 203 21.92 1.20 -6.91
C SER A 203 20.70 0.55 -7.57
N LEU A 204 19.91 1.31 -8.36
CA LEU A 204 18.73 0.80 -9.09
C LEU A 204 19.00 -0.53 -9.81
N THR A 205 20.14 -0.66 -10.49
CA THR A 205 20.57 -1.89 -11.19
C THR A 205 20.82 -3.08 -10.26
N ALA A 206 21.34 -2.85 -9.05
CA ALA A 206 21.57 -3.90 -8.05
C ALA A 206 20.25 -4.30 -7.37
N VAL A 207 19.39 -3.34 -7.03
CA VAL A 207 18.04 -3.60 -6.51
C VAL A 207 17.22 -4.45 -7.51
N LEU A 208 17.29 -4.14 -8.81
CA LEU A 208 16.64 -4.92 -9.86
C LEU A 208 17.24 -6.33 -9.99
N ALA A 209 18.57 -6.48 -9.98
CA ALA A 209 19.20 -7.80 -10.00
C ALA A 209 18.86 -8.65 -8.77
N ASP A 210 18.67 -8.02 -7.60
CA ASP A 210 18.24 -8.68 -6.37
C ASP A 210 16.77 -9.12 -6.44
N LEU A 211 15.88 -8.30 -7.01
CA LEU A 211 14.50 -8.69 -7.32
C LEU A 211 14.45 -9.85 -8.33
N GLU A 212 15.17 -9.75 -9.44
CA GLU A 212 15.26 -10.81 -10.46
C GLU A 212 15.75 -12.13 -9.84
N THR A 213 16.74 -12.07 -8.95
CA THR A 213 17.27 -13.23 -8.20
C THR A 213 16.21 -13.85 -7.29
N ILE A 214 15.52 -13.04 -6.47
CA ILE A 214 14.49 -13.54 -5.54
C ILE A 214 13.30 -14.11 -6.29
N TRP A 215 12.82 -13.43 -7.34
CA TRP A 215 11.62 -13.81 -8.08
C TRP A 215 11.87 -15.06 -8.93
N SER A 216 13.03 -15.15 -9.58
CA SER A 216 13.46 -16.37 -10.30
C SER A 216 13.56 -17.57 -9.37
N HIS A 217 14.23 -17.41 -8.22
CA HIS A 217 14.32 -18.46 -7.20
C HIS A 217 12.93 -18.88 -6.69
N ALA A 218 12.02 -17.92 -6.46
CA ALA A 218 10.68 -18.22 -5.98
C ALA A 218 9.84 -18.99 -7.01
N ILE A 219 9.92 -18.60 -8.29
CA ILE A 219 9.27 -19.29 -9.42
C ILE A 219 9.78 -20.73 -9.54
N GLN A 220 11.09 -20.94 -9.50
CA GLN A 220 11.70 -22.28 -9.62
C GLN A 220 11.41 -23.18 -8.41
N LYS A 221 11.42 -22.63 -7.18
CA LYS A 221 11.37 -23.41 -5.94
C LYS A 221 9.96 -23.63 -5.39
N PHE A 222 9.02 -22.71 -5.63
CA PHE A 222 7.66 -22.81 -5.08
C PHE A 222 6.58 -23.01 -6.15
N LEU A 223 6.84 -22.64 -7.42
CA LEU A 223 5.93 -22.97 -8.53
C LEU A 223 6.44 -24.13 -9.39
N GLU A 224 7.70 -24.56 -9.20
CA GLU A 224 8.36 -25.63 -9.97
C GLU A 224 8.48 -25.33 -11.48
N ILE A 225 8.44 -24.04 -11.85
CA ILE A 225 8.52 -23.59 -13.25
C ILE A 225 10.00 -23.32 -13.63
N PRO A 226 10.56 -23.99 -14.65
CA PRO A 226 11.90 -23.66 -15.16
C PRO A 226 11.91 -22.31 -15.88
N LEU A 227 12.91 -21.46 -15.60
CA LEU A 227 12.98 -20.09 -16.17
C LEU A 227 12.95 -20.07 -17.71
N LYS A 228 13.58 -21.06 -18.36
CA LYS A 228 13.57 -21.27 -19.83
C LYS A 228 12.17 -21.42 -20.46
N ASP A 229 11.15 -21.66 -19.63
CA ASP A 229 9.78 -21.93 -20.03
C ASP A 229 8.84 -20.76 -19.67
N LEU A 230 9.34 -19.68 -19.04
CA LEU A 230 8.58 -18.44 -18.78
C LEU A 230 8.04 -17.75 -20.07
N LYS A 231 8.65 -18.04 -21.22
CA LYS A 231 8.13 -17.71 -22.56
C LYS A 231 6.73 -18.28 -22.88
N TYR A 232 6.25 -19.26 -22.12
CA TYR A 232 4.87 -19.79 -22.20
C TYR A 232 3.94 -19.17 -21.16
N TYR A 233 4.49 -18.44 -20.19
CA TYR A 233 3.74 -17.78 -19.13
C TYR A 233 3.53 -16.30 -19.43
N ARG A 234 2.46 -15.75 -18.86
CA ARG A 234 2.22 -14.32 -18.74
C ARG A 234 2.31 -13.93 -17.26
N CYS A 235 2.49 -12.64 -16.94
CA CYS A 235 2.54 -12.19 -15.55
C CYS A 235 1.60 -11.01 -15.24
N ILE A 236 1.07 -10.98 -14.01
CA ILE A 236 0.30 -9.85 -13.48
C ILE A 236 1.10 -9.25 -12.33
N LEU A 237 1.60 -8.03 -12.52
CA LEU A 237 2.38 -7.30 -11.53
C LEU A 237 1.48 -6.32 -10.77
N LEU A 238 1.37 -6.51 -9.45
CA LEU A 238 0.76 -5.52 -8.56
C LEU A 238 1.78 -4.41 -8.24
N VAL A 239 1.32 -3.16 -8.34
CA VAL A 239 2.12 -1.95 -8.04
C VAL A 239 1.43 -1.05 -7.01
N PRO A 240 2.18 -0.22 -6.26
CA PRO A 240 1.60 0.70 -5.29
C PRO A 240 0.59 1.69 -5.90
N ASP A 241 -0.34 2.18 -5.08
CA ASP A 241 -1.33 3.18 -5.54
C ASP A 241 -0.68 4.51 -5.95
N ILE A 242 0.43 4.85 -5.30
CA ILE A 242 1.35 5.93 -5.66
C ILE A 242 2.66 5.26 -6.12
N TYR A 243 2.71 4.87 -7.39
CA TYR A 243 3.86 4.24 -8.01
C TYR A 243 4.88 5.27 -8.53
N ASN A 244 6.15 4.87 -8.65
CA ASN A 244 7.15 5.59 -9.42
C ASN A 244 7.17 5.02 -10.85
N ARG A 245 6.88 5.86 -11.86
CA ARG A 245 6.86 5.47 -13.28
C ARG A 245 8.16 4.80 -13.75
N GLN A 246 9.31 5.36 -13.40
CA GLN A 246 10.62 4.80 -13.75
C GLN A 246 10.82 3.43 -13.10
N HIS A 247 10.49 3.26 -11.82
CA HIS A 247 10.60 1.97 -11.15
C HIS A 247 9.71 0.91 -11.82
N VAL A 248 8.48 1.26 -12.20
CA VAL A 248 7.57 0.34 -12.89
C VAL A 248 8.06 0.02 -14.32
N LYS A 249 8.62 1.00 -15.05
CA LYS A 249 9.29 0.78 -16.34
C LYS A 249 10.38 -0.30 -16.24
N GLU A 250 11.26 -0.18 -15.25
CA GLU A 250 12.35 -1.15 -15.08
C GLU A 250 11.85 -2.54 -14.67
N LEU A 251 10.81 -2.63 -13.83
CA LEU A 251 10.22 -3.92 -13.44
C LEU A 251 9.51 -4.62 -14.60
N VAL A 252 8.81 -3.86 -15.46
CA VAL A 252 8.20 -4.36 -16.70
C VAL A 252 9.29 -4.85 -17.65
N ASN A 253 10.39 -4.09 -17.79
CA ASN A 253 11.53 -4.47 -18.61
C ASN A 253 12.22 -5.75 -18.09
N MET A 254 12.47 -5.85 -16.79
CA MET A 254 13.05 -7.03 -16.14
C MET A 254 12.19 -8.29 -16.37
N LEU A 255 10.87 -8.19 -16.20
CA LEU A 255 9.95 -9.32 -16.40
C LEU A 255 9.87 -9.79 -17.86
N LEU A 256 9.74 -8.85 -18.82
CA LEU A 256 9.61 -9.20 -20.24
C LEU A 256 10.94 -9.56 -20.91
N ILE A 257 12.04 -8.87 -20.58
CA ILE A 257 13.31 -8.98 -21.30
C ILE A 257 14.30 -9.91 -20.59
N ASN A 258 14.55 -9.71 -19.30
CA ASN A 258 15.53 -10.51 -18.56
C ASN A 258 14.95 -11.89 -18.20
N MET A 259 13.78 -11.91 -17.56
CA MET A 259 13.11 -13.15 -17.13
C MET A 259 12.34 -13.84 -18.27
N GLY A 260 12.04 -13.13 -19.36
CA GLY A 260 11.48 -13.72 -20.57
C GLY A 260 10.00 -14.09 -20.53
N PHE A 261 9.18 -13.45 -19.69
CA PHE A 261 7.72 -13.61 -19.74
C PHE A 261 7.16 -13.16 -21.11
N SER A 262 6.15 -13.86 -21.63
CA SER A 262 5.58 -13.56 -22.95
C SER A 262 4.80 -12.24 -23.01
N ALA A 263 4.08 -11.93 -21.92
CA ALA A 263 3.31 -10.70 -21.75
C ALA A 263 3.11 -10.35 -20.27
N ILE A 264 2.77 -9.09 -20.01
CA ILE A 264 2.50 -8.55 -18.67
C ILE A 264 1.23 -7.70 -18.63
N VAL A 265 0.53 -7.73 -17.50
CA VAL A 265 -0.44 -6.70 -17.06
C VAL A 265 0.07 -6.08 -15.78
N VAL A 266 -0.04 -4.76 -15.66
CA VAL A 266 0.33 -4.00 -14.45
C VAL A 266 -0.95 -3.44 -13.84
N HIS A 267 -1.18 -3.62 -12.54
CA HIS A 267 -2.38 -3.12 -11.87
C HIS A 267 -2.11 -2.61 -10.44
N GLN A 268 -2.88 -1.62 -10.01
CA GLN A 268 -2.74 -1.00 -8.69
C GLN A 268 -3.24 -1.91 -7.55
N GLU A 269 -2.48 -1.97 -6.46
CA GLU A 269 -2.73 -2.82 -5.29
C GLU A 269 -4.13 -2.64 -4.66
N SER A 270 -4.64 -1.40 -4.60
CA SER A 270 -5.98 -1.11 -4.04
C SER A 270 -7.12 -1.68 -4.88
N VAL A 271 -7.05 -1.58 -6.20
CA VAL A 271 -8.08 -2.12 -7.09
C VAL A 271 -8.04 -3.65 -7.09
N CYS A 272 -6.84 -4.23 -7.00
CA CYS A 272 -6.74 -5.66 -6.75
C CYS A 272 -7.33 -6.03 -5.37
N ALA A 273 -7.23 -5.18 -4.34
CA ALA A 273 -7.93 -5.43 -3.08
C ALA A 273 -9.47 -5.37 -3.21
N THR A 274 -10.04 -4.50 -4.04
CA THR A 274 -11.50 -4.49 -4.29
C THR A 274 -11.95 -5.71 -5.11
N PHE A 275 -11.22 -6.10 -6.17
CA PHE A 275 -11.49 -7.35 -6.90
C PHE A 275 -11.38 -8.60 -6.02
N GLY A 276 -10.35 -8.68 -5.18
CA GLY A 276 -10.10 -9.82 -4.29
C GLY A 276 -11.10 -9.95 -3.14
N SER A 277 -11.66 -8.84 -2.67
CA SER A 277 -12.77 -8.83 -1.70
C SER A 277 -14.13 -9.05 -2.38
N GLY A 278 -14.30 -8.58 -3.62
CA GLY A 278 -15.55 -8.59 -4.36
C GLY A 278 -16.44 -7.36 -4.08
N LEU A 279 -15.81 -6.22 -3.78
CA LEU A 279 -16.47 -4.92 -3.62
C LEU A 279 -16.28 -4.11 -4.91
N SER A 280 -17.31 -3.41 -5.39
CA SER A 280 -17.17 -2.50 -6.55
C SER A 280 -16.65 -1.12 -6.13
N SER A 281 -17.11 -0.61 -4.98
CA SER A 281 -16.75 0.68 -4.41
C SER A 281 -16.31 0.52 -2.95
N ALA A 282 -15.12 1.01 -2.59
CA ALA A 282 -14.62 0.99 -1.20
C ALA A 282 -13.50 2.02 -0.95
N CYS A 283 -13.43 2.54 0.28
CA CYS A 283 -12.22 3.17 0.79
C CYS A 283 -11.24 2.06 1.20
N VAL A 284 -10.19 1.85 0.41
CA VAL A 284 -9.20 0.79 0.63
C VAL A 284 -8.07 1.31 1.52
N VAL A 285 -7.68 0.51 2.51
CA VAL A 285 -6.65 0.80 3.50
C VAL A 285 -5.72 -0.40 3.62
N ASP A 286 -4.60 -0.42 2.88
CA ASP A 286 -3.57 -1.46 3.03
C ASP A 286 -2.58 -1.06 4.13
N VAL A 287 -2.61 -1.75 5.27
CA VAL A 287 -1.63 -1.57 6.34
C VAL A 287 -0.54 -2.63 6.20
N GLY A 288 0.60 -2.25 5.62
CA GLY A 288 1.75 -3.13 5.42
C GLY A 288 2.70 -3.23 6.62
N ASP A 289 3.87 -3.84 6.41
CA ASP A 289 4.94 -3.87 7.42
C ASP A 289 5.60 -2.48 7.59
N GLN A 290 5.81 -1.73 6.50
CA GLN A 290 6.60 -0.49 6.53
C GLN A 290 5.87 0.75 5.94
N LYS A 291 4.74 0.54 5.27
CA LYS A 291 3.91 1.59 4.67
C LYS A 291 2.43 1.30 4.89
N THR A 292 1.62 2.34 4.82
CA THR A 292 0.16 2.23 4.78
C THR A 292 -0.38 2.99 3.57
N SER A 293 -0.97 2.29 2.61
CA SER A 293 -1.64 2.92 1.44
C SER A 293 -3.11 3.19 1.78
N LEU A 294 -3.64 4.31 1.31
CA LEU A 294 -5.07 4.62 1.33
C LEU A 294 -5.50 5.19 -0.01
N CYS A 295 -6.63 4.73 -0.54
CA CYS A 295 -7.37 5.45 -1.58
C CYS A 295 -8.82 4.99 -1.64
N CYS A 296 -9.67 5.82 -2.23
CA CYS A 296 -11.03 5.45 -2.61
C CYS A 296 -11.02 4.86 -4.02
N VAL A 297 -11.62 3.67 -4.17
CA VAL A 297 -11.76 2.95 -5.44
C VAL A 297 -13.24 2.83 -5.77
N GLU A 298 -13.64 3.24 -6.97
CA GLU A 298 -15.00 3.08 -7.50
C GLU A 298 -14.92 2.42 -8.88
N ASP A 299 -15.63 1.30 -9.06
CA ASP A 299 -15.79 0.55 -10.32
C ASP A 299 -14.48 0.26 -11.08
N GLY A 300 -13.46 -0.15 -10.33
CA GLY A 300 -12.13 -0.49 -10.85
C GLY A 300 -11.14 0.69 -10.89
N VAL A 301 -11.57 1.91 -10.56
CA VAL A 301 -10.74 3.12 -10.67
C VAL A 301 -10.35 3.66 -9.29
N SER A 302 -9.05 3.65 -8.98
CA SER A 302 -8.50 4.36 -7.81
C SER A 302 -8.45 5.87 -8.06
N HIS A 303 -9.27 6.66 -7.37
CA HIS A 303 -9.35 8.10 -7.58
C HIS A 303 -8.06 8.81 -7.16
N ARG A 304 -7.32 9.41 -8.11
CA ARG A 304 -6.00 10.06 -7.88
C ARG A 304 -5.97 11.00 -6.67
N ASN A 305 -6.98 11.85 -6.50
CA ASN A 305 -7.05 12.84 -5.41
C ASN A 305 -7.17 12.22 -4.01
N SER A 306 -7.71 11.00 -3.90
CA SER A 306 -7.87 10.30 -2.62
C SER A 306 -6.60 9.61 -2.12
N ARG A 307 -5.57 9.49 -2.96
CA ARG A 307 -4.41 8.64 -2.70
C ARG A 307 -3.47 9.26 -1.65
N LEU A 308 -3.30 8.54 -0.54
CA LEU A 308 -2.28 8.81 0.47
C LEU A 308 -1.39 7.57 0.66
N CYS A 309 -0.09 7.78 0.83
CA CYS A 309 0.83 6.77 1.35
C CYS A 309 1.50 7.30 2.62
N LEU A 310 1.26 6.61 3.74
CA LEU A 310 1.85 6.93 5.04
C LEU A 310 3.10 6.07 5.24
N ALA A 311 4.22 6.69 5.56
CA ALA A 311 5.51 6.02 5.69
C ALA A 311 5.67 5.28 7.04
N TYR A 312 4.65 4.56 7.50
CA TYR A 312 4.71 3.70 8.68
C TYR A 312 3.81 2.46 8.56
N GLY A 313 4.10 1.43 9.35
CA GLY A 313 3.34 0.17 9.37
C GLY A 313 3.62 -0.74 10.58
N GLY A 314 3.40 -2.04 10.41
CA GLY A 314 3.58 -3.06 11.45
C GLY A 314 4.98 -3.16 12.08
N SER A 315 6.04 -2.76 11.39
CA SER A 315 7.42 -2.67 11.88
C SER A 315 7.60 -1.53 12.89
N ASP A 316 7.00 -0.36 12.63
CA ASP A 316 6.99 0.77 13.57
C ASP A 316 6.19 0.44 14.83
N VAL A 317 5.08 -0.31 14.69
CA VAL A 317 4.34 -0.87 15.84
C VAL A 317 5.18 -1.91 16.59
N THR A 318 5.92 -2.78 15.89
CA THR A 318 6.84 -3.75 16.51
C THR A 318 7.89 -3.03 17.38
N ARG A 319 8.55 -2.01 16.82
CA ARG A 319 9.55 -1.19 17.50
C ARG A 319 8.95 -0.40 18.67
N CYS A 320 7.73 0.13 18.50
CA CYS A 320 6.99 0.80 19.58
C CYS A 320 6.70 -0.17 20.73
N PHE A 321 6.24 -1.39 20.42
CA PHE A 321 6.00 -2.43 21.41
C PHE A 321 7.28 -2.83 22.14
N PHE A 322 8.40 -3.03 21.43
CA PHE A 322 9.70 -3.30 22.08
C PHE A 322 10.13 -2.21 23.07
N TRP A 323 10.00 -0.93 22.70
CA TRP A 323 10.29 0.19 23.60
C TRP A 323 9.38 0.20 24.85
N LEU A 324 8.11 -0.19 24.71
CA LEU A 324 7.20 -0.35 25.84
C LEU A 324 7.54 -1.59 26.69
N LEU A 325 7.90 -2.73 26.07
CA LEU A 325 8.40 -3.92 26.75
C LEU A 325 9.65 -3.60 27.60
N GLN A 326 10.61 -2.83 27.06
CA GLN A 326 11.78 -2.36 27.81
C GLN A 326 11.37 -1.53 29.04
N ARG A 327 10.36 -0.65 28.92
CA ARG A 327 9.79 0.11 30.06
C ARG A 327 9.11 -0.80 31.08
N ALA A 328 8.44 -1.87 30.63
CA ALA A 328 7.89 -2.93 31.47
C ALA A 328 8.96 -3.91 32.01
N GLY A 329 10.26 -3.71 31.70
CA GLY A 329 11.36 -4.51 32.21
C GLY A 329 11.56 -5.87 31.54
N PHE A 330 11.31 -5.96 30.22
CA PHE A 330 11.46 -7.15 29.37
C PHE A 330 12.61 -8.10 29.79
N PRO A 331 12.34 -9.41 30.01
CA PRO A 331 13.32 -10.29 30.66
C PRO A 331 14.44 -10.79 29.74
N TYR A 332 14.26 -10.77 28.41
CA TYR A 332 15.32 -11.03 27.44
C TYR A 332 16.07 -9.71 27.14
N ARG A 333 17.20 -9.50 27.83
CA ARG A 333 17.85 -8.19 27.94
C ARG A 333 18.74 -7.83 26.75
N ASP A 334 19.30 -8.84 26.09
CA ASP A 334 20.30 -8.70 25.03
C ASP A 334 19.68 -8.48 23.65
N CYS A 335 18.34 -8.49 23.59
CA CYS A 335 17.52 -8.26 22.40
C CYS A 335 17.86 -6.95 21.68
N SER A 336 18.25 -7.03 20.40
CA SER A 336 18.67 -5.89 19.59
C SER A 336 17.82 -5.67 18.34
N LEU A 337 17.44 -4.41 18.08
CA LEU A 337 16.76 -4.01 16.83
C LEU A 337 17.67 -4.09 15.59
N SER A 338 18.95 -4.41 15.75
CA SER A 338 19.91 -4.67 14.66
C SER A 338 20.09 -6.15 14.34
N ASN A 339 19.50 -7.07 15.12
CA ASN A 339 19.61 -8.51 14.93
C ASN A 339 18.33 -9.05 14.27
N ARG A 340 18.45 -9.79 13.15
CA ARG A 340 17.30 -10.32 12.41
C ARG A 340 16.43 -11.25 13.22
N LEU A 341 17.03 -12.13 14.03
CA LEU A 341 16.28 -13.13 14.80
C LEU A 341 15.52 -12.48 15.96
N ASP A 342 16.11 -11.45 16.59
CA ASP A 342 15.41 -10.59 17.54
C ASP A 342 14.27 -9.82 16.85
N CYS A 343 14.48 -9.30 15.64
CA CYS A 343 13.41 -8.63 14.89
C CYS A 343 12.24 -9.59 14.55
N ILE A 344 12.52 -10.84 14.18
CA ILE A 344 11.52 -11.89 13.98
C ILE A 344 10.75 -12.16 15.28
N LEU A 345 11.46 -12.36 16.39
CA LEU A 345 10.86 -12.55 17.71
C LEU A 345 9.94 -11.39 18.07
N LEU A 346 10.42 -10.14 17.95
CA LEU A 346 9.63 -8.97 18.30
C LEU A 346 8.36 -8.83 17.45
N GLN A 347 8.40 -9.20 16.16
CA GLN A 347 7.18 -9.25 15.34
C GLN A 347 6.21 -10.32 15.84
N GLN A 348 6.69 -11.51 16.22
CA GLN A 348 5.88 -12.56 16.82
C GLN A 348 5.27 -12.13 18.17
N LEU A 349 6.02 -11.46 19.05
CA LEU A 349 5.49 -10.95 20.32
C LEU A 349 4.38 -9.91 20.10
N LYS A 350 4.55 -9.01 19.13
CA LYS A 350 3.51 -8.06 18.71
C LYS A 350 2.28 -8.80 18.17
N GLU A 351 2.45 -9.74 17.24
CA GLU A 351 1.36 -10.52 16.65
C GLU A 351 0.63 -11.42 17.67
N THR A 352 1.29 -11.84 18.75
CA THR A 352 0.70 -12.68 19.81
C THR A 352 0.00 -11.86 20.90
N PHE A 353 0.57 -10.73 21.32
CA PHE A 353 0.10 -10.01 22.52
C PHE A 353 -0.68 -8.73 22.24
N CYS A 354 -0.52 -8.08 21.08
CA CYS A 354 -1.12 -6.78 20.83
C CYS A 354 -2.61 -6.84 20.45
N HIS A 355 -3.41 -5.92 20.98
CA HIS A 355 -4.85 -5.83 20.72
C HIS A 355 -5.31 -4.37 20.62
N LEU A 356 -6.49 -4.16 20.02
CA LEU A 356 -7.23 -2.89 20.04
C LEU A 356 -8.50 -2.97 20.91
N ASP A 357 -8.68 -4.09 21.62
CA ASP A 357 -9.73 -4.29 22.61
C ASP A 357 -9.52 -3.40 23.85
N GLN A 358 -10.59 -2.81 24.38
CA GLN A 358 -10.59 -1.97 25.58
C GLN A 358 -10.88 -2.74 26.87
N ASP A 359 -11.60 -3.86 26.78
CA ASP A 359 -12.06 -4.62 27.94
C ASP A 359 -10.96 -5.56 28.46
N ILE A 360 -10.05 -5.99 27.57
CA ILE A 360 -8.79 -6.68 27.92
C ILE A 360 -7.89 -5.71 28.69
N SER A 361 -8.02 -5.70 30.01
CA SER A 361 -7.41 -4.77 30.95
C SER A 361 -6.70 -5.48 32.11
N GLY A 362 -6.08 -4.69 32.99
CA GLY A 362 -5.28 -5.20 34.11
C GLY A 362 -3.90 -5.73 33.70
N LEU A 363 -3.09 -6.07 34.72
CA LEU A 363 -1.78 -6.69 34.52
C LEU A 363 -1.99 -8.21 34.34
N GLN A 364 -1.47 -8.76 33.25
CA GLN A 364 -1.68 -10.17 32.87
C GLN A 364 -0.35 -10.91 32.74
N ASP A 365 -0.31 -12.14 33.23
CA ASP A 365 0.82 -13.07 33.04
C ASP A 365 0.77 -13.68 31.63
N HIS A 366 1.92 -13.67 30.95
CA HIS A 366 2.13 -14.21 29.59
C HIS A 366 3.42 -15.05 29.56
N GLU A 367 3.57 -15.88 28.53
CA GLU A 367 4.84 -16.55 28.21
C GLU A 367 5.26 -16.36 26.74
N PHE A 368 6.56 -16.35 26.47
CA PHE A 368 7.11 -16.45 25.12
C PHE A 368 8.34 -17.36 25.09
N ARG A 369 8.72 -17.81 23.88
CA ARG A 369 9.80 -18.77 23.68
C ARG A 369 10.83 -18.21 22.72
N THR A 370 12.12 -18.29 23.04
CA THR A 370 13.19 -18.00 22.07
C THR A 370 13.72 -19.30 21.46
N ARG A 371 13.99 -19.26 20.16
CA ARG A 371 14.39 -20.42 19.34
C ARG A 371 15.44 -20.00 18.32
N PHE A 372 16.60 -19.59 18.81
CA PHE A 372 17.72 -19.17 18.00
C PHE A 372 18.66 -20.35 17.71
N PRO A 373 19.39 -20.36 16.58
CA PRO A 373 20.51 -21.27 16.38
C PRO A 373 21.54 -21.18 17.50
N ASP A 374 22.28 -22.28 17.68
CA ASP A 374 23.35 -22.46 18.68
C ASP A 374 22.95 -22.17 20.15
N SER A 375 21.66 -21.98 20.39
CA SER A 375 21.06 -21.62 21.68
C SER A 375 20.04 -22.69 22.10
N PRO A 376 19.93 -23.00 23.40
CA PRO A 376 18.84 -23.83 23.90
C PRO A 376 17.48 -23.13 23.67
N ALA A 377 16.40 -23.91 23.55
CA ALA A 377 15.06 -23.33 23.48
C ALA A 377 14.66 -22.82 24.87
N LEU A 378 14.53 -21.51 25.04
CA LEU A 378 14.20 -20.87 26.32
C LEU A 378 12.72 -20.50 26.40
N LEU A 379 12.13 -20.65 27.59
CA LEU A 379 10.83 -20.13 27.96
C LEU A 379 10.98 -18.94 28.92
N TYR A 380 10.38 -17.81 28.57
CA TYR A 380 10.32 -16.62 29.40
C TYR A 380 8.88 -16.34 29.83
N GLN A 381 8.67 -16.09 31.12
CA GLN A 381 7.42 -15.52 31.65
C GLN A 381 7.55 -13.99 31.74
N LEU A 382 6.45 -13.26 31.54
CA LEU A 382 6.40 -11.81 31.75
C LEU A 382 4.99 -11.30 32.02
N ARG A 383 4.90 -10.23 32.79
CA ARG A 383 3.68 -9.45 33.04
C ARG A 383 3.58 -8.28 32.08
N LEU A 384 2.43 -8.12 31.44
CA LEU A 384 2.10 -7.02 30.53
C LEU A 384 0.74 -6.41 30.89
N GLY A 385 0.66 -5.09 30.82
CA GLY A 385 -0.56 -4.31 31.04
C GLY A 385 -0.98 -3.59 29.76
N ASP A 386 -0.99 -2.26 29.80
CA ASP A 386 -1.47 -1.40 28.72
C ASP A 386 -0.53 -1.34 27.50
N GLU A 387 0.71 -1.83 27.60
CA GLU A 387 1.69 -1.83 26.50
C GLU A 387 1.15 -2.53 25.24
N LYS A 388 0.35 -3.58 25.45
CA LYS A 388 -0.32 -4.39 24.42
C LYS A 388 -1.34 -3.62 23.59
N LEU A 389 -1.93 -2.56 24.18
CA LEU A 389 -2.94 -1.68 23.56
C LEU A 389 -2.30 -0.37 23.06
N GLN A 390 -1.35 0.17 23.82
CA GLN A 390 -0.61 1.38 23.48
C GLN A 390 0.15 1.26 22.15
N ALA A 391 0.82 0.12 21.90
CA ALA A 391 1.60 -0.06 20.68
C ALA A 391 0.76 -0.03 19.38
N PRO A 392 -0.33 -0.81 19.22
CA PRO A 392 -1.24 -0.67 18.08
C PRO A 392 -1.86 0.72 17.95
N MET A 393 -2.18 1.37 19.08
CA MET A 393 -2.75 2.72 19.06
C MET A 393 -1.79 3.79 18.51
N ALA A 394 -0.48 3.51 18.44
CA ALA A 394 0.47 4.39 17.75
C ALA A 394 0.14 4.61 16.26
N LEU A 395 -0.54 3.68 15.57
CA LEU A 395 -1.02 3.89 14.19
C LEU A 395 -2.03 5.06 14.09
N PHE A 396 -2.71 5.39 15.19
CA PHE A 396 -3.66 6.51 15.27
C PHE A 396 -3.02 7.79 15.84
N TYR A 397 -1.82 7.67 16.41
CA TYR A 397 -1.04 8.74 17.02
C TYR A 397 0.45 8.59 16.65
N PRO A 398 0.83 8.64 15.36
CA PRO A 398 2.15 8.20 14.89
C PRO A 398 3.34 9.05 15.38
N ALA A 399 3.10 10.18 16.06
CA ALA A 399 4.12 10.87 16.87
C ALA A 399 4.74 9.94 17.93
N THR A 400 4.01 8.93 18.42
CA THR A 400 4.52 7.90 19.35
C THR A 400 5.66 7.08 18.74
N PHE A 401 5.81 7.05 17.40
CA PHE A 401 6.96 6.40 16.78
C PHE A 401 8.28 7.17 16.97
N GLY A 402 8.22 8.49 17.27
CA GLY A 402 9.40 9.32 17.49
C GLY A 402 10.26 9.49 16.24
N ILE A 403 9.64 9.75 15.08
CA ILE A 403 10.31 9.91 13.78
C ILE A 403 10.33 11.40 13.42
N VAL A 404 11.54 11.95 13.22
CA VAL A 404 11.78 13.39 13.02
C VAL A 404 12.69 13.61 11.81
N GLY A 405 12.39 14.64 11.00
CA GLY A 405 13.19 15.00 9.82
C GLY A 405 13.09 13.96 8.69
N GLN A 406 11.89 13.49 8.40
CA GLN A 406 11.57 12.48 7.38
C GLN A 406 10.24 12.82 6.71
N LYS A 407 10.05 12.41 5.44
CA LYS A 407 8.74 12.47 4.78
C LYS A 407 7.85 11.35 5.33
N MET A 408 6.79 11.74 6.04
CA MET A 408 5.91 10.80 6.75
C MET A 408 4.57 10.57 6.04
N THR A 409 4.15 11.51 5.20
CA THR A 409 2.93 11.44 4.39
C THR A 409 3.29 11.78 2.94
N SER A 410 2.79 11.01 1.98
CA SER A 410 2.93 11.26 0.54
C SER A 410 1.55 11.33 -0.09
N LEU A 411 1.36 12.31 -0.97
CA LEU A 411 0.17 12.46 -1.83
C LEU A 411 0.54 12.13 -3.28
N GLN A 412 -0.46 11.78 -4.10
CA GLN A 412 -0.29 11.71 -5.55
C GLN A 412 -0.13 13.12 -6.13
N HIS A 413 1.10 13.51 -6.45
CA HIS A 413 1.38 14.76 -7.17
C HIS A 413 1.05 14.64 -8.66
N ARG A 414 0.92 15.79 -9.36
CA ARG A 414 1.05 15.83 -10.83
C ARG A 414 2.44 15.26 -11.22
N SER A 415 2.56 14.80 -12.46
CA SER A 415 3.82 14.21 -12.96
C SER A 415 5.00 15.19 -12.82
N GLN A 416 6.21 14.64 -12.77
CA GLN A 416 7.45 15.42 -12.98
C GLN A 416 7.95 15.29 -14.43
N GLY A 417 7.21 14.54 -15.25
CA GLY A 417 7.59 14.08 -16.58
C GLY A 417 8.44 12.82 -16.58
N ASP A 418 8.45 12.14 -17.71
CA ASP A 418 9.47 11.12 -18.03
C ASP A 418 10.34 11.67 -19.17
N PRO A 419 11.63 11.99 -18.95
CA PRO A 419 12.49 12.58 -19.96
C PRO A 419 12.87 11.61 -21.09
N GLU A 420 12.61 10.31 -20.92
CA GLU A 420 12.80 9.28 -21.96
C GLU A 420 11.51 9.02 -22.76
N ASP A 421 10.42 9.76 -22.49
CA ASP A 421 9.14 9.64 -23.19
C ASP A 421 8.84 10.86 -24.07
N PRO A 422 9.03 10.77 -25.40
CA PRO A 422 8.76 11.87 -26.33
C PRO A 422 7.29 12.35 -26.37
N HIS A 423 6.38 11.65 -25.70
CA HIS A 423 4.96 11.99 -25.63
C HIS A 423 4.45 12.24 -24.20
N ASP A 424 5.32 12.37 -23.21
CA ASP A 424 4.91 12.86 -21.89
C ASP A 424 4.57 14.37 -21.96
N GLU A 425 3.55 14.78 -21.22
CA GLU A 425 3.05 16.17 -21.14
C GLU A 425 4.17 17.19 -20.88
N HIS A 426 5.08 16.90 -19.95
CA HIS A 426 6.20 17.80 -19.61
C HIS A 426 7.31 17.76 -20.66
N TYR A 427 7.52 16.62 -21.35
CA TYR A 427 8.44 16.55 -22.48
C TYR A 427 7.92 17.41 -23.63
N LEU A 428 6.63 17.33 -23.95
CA LEU A 428 5.97 18.11 -24.99
C LEU A 428 5.99 19.62 -24.68
N LEU A 429 5.57 20.03 -23.48
CA LEU A 429 5.64 21.43 -23.05
C LEU A 429 7.09 21.96 -23.03
N GLY A 430 8.04 21.14 -22.55
CA GLY A 430 9.46 21.48 -22.49
C GLY A 430 10.17 21.52 -23.85
N THR A 431 9.67 20.82 -24.86
CA THR A 431 10.18 20.90 -26.24
C THR A 431 9.53 22.03 -27.03
N GLN A 432 8.22 22.24 -26.91
CA GLN A 432 7.52 23.40 -27.48
C GLN A 432 8.12 24.72 -26.97
N SER A 433 8.30 24.88 -25.66
CA SER A 433 8.88 26.10 -25.10
C SER A 433 10.31 26.39 -25.60
N LYS A 434 11.12 25.35 -25.84
CA LYS A 434 12.45 25.48 -26.46
C LYS A 434 12.35 25.82 -27.96
N GLN A 435 11.39 25.25 -28.67
CA GLN A 435 11.14 25.55 -30.07
C GLN A 435 10.71 27.01 -30.25
N ASP A 436 9.84 27.53 -29.39
CA ASP A 436 9.42 28.95 -29.36
C ASP A 436 10.55 29.91 -29.00
N GLN A 437 11.44 29.53 -28.08
CA GLN A 437 12.65 30.31 -27.80
C GLN A 437 13.61 30.30 -29.00
N SER A 438 13.76 29.17 -29.69
CA SER A 438 14.60 29.06 -30.88
C SER A 438 14.04 29.84 -32.09
N SER A 439 12.72 29.87 -32.26
CA SER A 439 12.05 30.60 -33.34
C SER A 439 12.10 32.11 -33.10
N LYS A 440 11.91 32.57 -31.85
CA LYS A 440 12.14 33.97 -31.44
C LYS A 440 13.59 34.40 -31.68
N ALA A 441 14.58 33.65 -31.19
CA ALA A 441 16.00 33.97 -31.43
C ALA A 441 16.38 33.96 -32.93
N THR A 442 15.70 33.15 -33.75
CA THR A 442 15.87 33.14 -35.21
C THR A 442 15.19 34.34 -35.89
N ALA A 443 14.04 34.77 -35.38
CA ALA A 443 13.34 35.98 -35.83
C ALA A 443 14.14 37.26 -35.49
N GLU A 444 14.70 37.34 -34.28
CA GLU A 444 15.58 38.45 -33.84
C GLU A 444 16.84 38.56 -34.72
N ARG A 445 17.48 37.43 -35.03
CA ARG A 445 18.61 37.39 -35.99
C ARG A 445 18.21 37.83 -37.41
N LYS A 446 16.98 37.57 -37.84
CA LYS A 446 16.43 38.12 -39.11
C LYS A 446 16.09 39.60 -39.01
N ALA A 447 15.64 40.10 -37.86
CA ALA A 447 15.33 41.50 -37.64
C ALA A 447 16.59 42.38 -37.66
N MET A 448 17.71 41.90 -37.09
CA MET A 448 19.02 42.54 -37.19
C MET A 448 19.65 42.48 -38.61
N ALA A 449 19.09 41.67 -39.52
CA ALA A 449 19.63 41.45 -40.87
C ALA A 449 18.90 42.25 -41.96
N LYS A 450 18.76 43.57 -41.77
CA LYS A 450 18.37 44.52 -42.83
C LYS A 450 19.37 45.67 -42.91
N PRO A 451 20.00 45.92 -44.08
CA PRO A 451 20.83 47.11 -44.28
C PRO A 451 19.96 48.37 -44.42
N SER A 452 20.44 49.49 -43.90
CA SER A 452 19.80 50.81 -44.02
C SER A 452 20.06 51.44 -45.39
N GLY A 453 18.98 51.66 -46.16
CA GLY A 453 18.97 52.58 -47.30
C GLY A 453 18.59 54.01 -46.88
N PHE A 454 18.84 54.99 -47.74
CA PHE A 454 18.79 56.42 -47.43
C PHE A 454 17.54 57.13 -48.01
N ASP A 455 17.45 58.44 -47.79
CA ASP A 455 16.47 59.41 -48.32
C ASP A 455 15.01 59.27 -47.83
N GLY A 456 14.20 60.34 -47.72
CA GLY A 456 14.47 61.78 -47.91
C GLY A 456 13.22 62.63 -47.57
N GLU A 457 13.43 63.92 -47.28
CA GLU A 457 12.45 64.93 -46.78
C GLU A 457 11.09 64.97 -47.53
N SER A 458 9.94 65.33 -46.92
CA SER A 458 9.65 66.73 -46.54
C SER A 458 8.23 66.99 -45.92
N CYS A 459 8.14 68.08 -45.15
CA CYS A 459 7.03 69.03 -44.89
C CYS A 459 5.52 68.67 -44.97
N GLY A 460 4.74 69.10 -43.95
CA GLY A 460 3.31 69.49 -44.11
C GLY A 460 2.37 69.15 -42.91
N PRO A 461 1.66 70.11 -42.27
CA PRO A 461 0.89 69.84 -41.04
C PRO A 461 -0.63 70.13 -41.06
N GLY A 462 -1.37 69.44 -40.19
CA GLY A 462 -2.58 69.94 -39.50
C GLY A 462 -3.95 69.34 -39.90
N GLY A 463 -4.84 69.16 -38.91
CA GLY A 463 -6.28 68.92 -39.13
C GLY A 463 -6.98 67.85 -38.25
N ASP A 464 -7.46 68.25 -37.08
CA ASP A 464 -8.66 67.69 -36.42
C ASP A 464 -9.90 68.53 -36.87
N PRO A 465 -11.20 68.14 -36.68
CA PRO A 465 -11.73 67.19 -35.69
C PRO A 465 -12.86 66.22 -36.15
N MET A 466 -13.36 65.44 -35.19
CA MET A 466 -14.71 64.80 -35.05
C MET A 466 -15.77 64.92 -36.16
N GLU A 467 -16.45 63.79 -36.46
CA GLU A 467 -17.93 63.70 -36.31
C GLU A 467 -18.46 62.26 -36.08
N ARG A 468 -19.79 62.08 -35.96
CA ARG A 468 -20.50 60.80 -35.68
C ARG A 468 -21.35 60.35 -36.88
N GLY A 469 -21.59 59.04 -37.03
CA GLY A 469 -22.58 58.49 -37.97
C GLY A 469 -23.09 57.10 -37.57
N HIS A 470 -24.39 56.82 -37.82
CA HIS A 470 -25.07 55.53 -37.57
C HIS A 470 -25.71 54.99 -38.86
N ALA A 471 -25.44 53.72 -39.18
CA ALA A 471 -26.29 52.74 -39.89
C ALA A 471 -25.49 51.41 -39.89
N GLN A 472 -25.94 50.26 -39.38
CA GLN A 472 -27.07 49.40 -39.79
C GLN A 472 -27.03 48.96 -41.25
N ASP A 473 -26.84 47.65 -41.48
CA ASP A 473 -27.65 46.91 -42.47
C ASP A 473 -27.66 45.38 -42.21
N MET A 474 -28.47 44.64 -42.98
CA MET A 474 -28.78 43.19 -42.86
C MET A 474 -28.85 42.51 -44.24
N GLU A 475 -28.63 41.20 -44.45
CA GLU A 475 -28.22 40.06 -43.60
C GLU A 475 -27.33 39.12 -44.48
N LEU A 476 -27.22 37.77 -44.48
CA LEU A 476 -27.81 36.60 -43.79
C LEU A 476 -26.84 35.39 -44.03
N GLY A 477 -26.82 34.37 -43.16
CA GLY A 477 -26.61 32.98 -43.64
C GLY A 477 -25.60 32.05 -42.94
N GLN A 478 -26.10 30.86 -42.58
CA GLN A 478 -25.40 29.57 -42.39
C GLN A 478 -24.39 29.41 -41.22
N SER A 479 -24.16 28.22 -40.64
CA SER A 479 -25.05 27.11 -40.24
C SER A 479 -24.28 26.12 -39.36
N GLN A 480 -24.83 25.73 -38.19
CA GLN A 480 -24.52 24.57 -37.33
C GLN A 480 -23.08 23.97 -37.29
N GLY A 481 -22.47 23.99 -36.10
CA GLY A 481 -21.33 23.16 -35.71
C GLY A 481 -21.19 23.15 -34.18
N ASP A 482 -21.17 21.96 -33.57
CA ASP A 482 -21.45 21.81 -32.12
C ASP A 482 -20.25 21.99 -31.16
N CYS A 483 -20.63 22.25 -29.90
CA CYS A 483 -19.85 22.41 -28.67
C CYS A 483 -18.46 21.73 -28.57
N LEU A 484 -17.47 22.53 -28.16
CA LEU A 484 -16.46 22.12 -27.17
C LEU A 484 -16.25 23.23 -26.13
N MET A 485 -16.65 22.97 -24.87
CA MET A 485 -16.41 23.89 -23.75
C MET A 485 -14.97 23.74 -23.23
N GLY A 486 -14.08 24.62 -23.69
CA GLY A 486 -12.73 24.74 -23.15
C GLY A 486 -12.72 25.35 -21.75
N GLY A 487 -12.25 24.60 -20.75
CA GLY A 487 -12.03 25.14 -19.40
C GLY A 487 -10.80 26.06 -19.37
N THR A 488 -11.02 27.34 -19.11
CA THR A 488 -9.93 28.33 -18.99
C THR A 488 -9.30 28.29 -17.61
N ASP A 489 -8.26 27.47 -17.43
CA ASP A 489 -7.35 27.57 -16.27
C ASP A 489 -6.60 28.92 -16.34
N MET A 490 -6.87 29.84 -15.42
CA MET A 490 -6.04 31.03 -15.24
C MET A 490 -4.73 30.68 -14.54
N GLU A 491 -3.61 31.29 -14.96
CA GLU A 491 -2.33 31.15 -14.25
C GLU A 491 -2.43 31.71 -12.82
N GLU A 492 -2.24 30.85 -11.82
CA GLU A 492 -2.18 31.29 -10.42
C GLU A 492 -0.90 32.10 -10.15
N PRO A 493 -0.96 33.19 -9.36
CA PRO A 493 0.20 34.01 -9.08
C PRO A 493 1.30 33.24 -8.32
N PRO A 494 2.59 33.48 -8.58
CA PRO A 494 3.70 32.72 -7.99
C PRO A 494 3.72 32.66 -6.45
N SER A 495 3.18 33.67 -5.77
CA SER A 495 3.03 33.71 -4.31
C SER A 495 2.03 32.67 -3.78
N ALA A 496 0.94 32.40 -4.50
CA ALA A 496 -0.02 31.36 -4.15
C ALA A 496 0.60 29.97 -4.31
N LEU A 497 1.35 29.75 -5.40
CA LEU A 497 2.11 28.52 -5.65
C LEU A 497 3.18 28.27 -4.56
N LEU A 498 3.94 29.29 -4.17
CA LEU A 498 4.92 29.21 -3.08
C LEU A 498 4.26 28.89 -1.72
N SER A 499 3.15 29.56 -1.40
CA SER A 499 2.39 29.32 -0.16
C SER A 499 1.81 27.90 -0.13
N ARG A 500 1.17 27.45 -1.22
CA ARG A 500 0.64 26.09 -1.38
C ARG A 500 1.73 25.02 -1.26
N LYS A 501 2.89 25.22 -1.91
CA LYS A 501 4.06 24.32 -1.83
C LYS A 501 4.64 24.24 -0.42
N THR A 502 4.60 25.33 0.33
CA THR A 502 5.01 25.38 1.74
C THR A 502 4.02 24.64 2.65
N ALA A 503 2.71 24.85 2.47
CA ALA A 503 1.68 24.13 3.23
C ALA A 503 1.71 22.61 2.95
N VAL A 504 1.90 22.22 1.68
CA VAL A 504 2.05 20.81 1.29
C VAL A 504 3.29 20.17 1.92
N THR A 505 4.46 20.82 1.89
CA THR A 505 5.67 20.26 2.53
C THR A 505 5.55 20.15 4.06
N GLN A 506 4.83 21.08 4.72
CA GLN A 506 4.49 20.95 6.15
C GLN A 506 3.53 19.78 6.44
N PHE A 507 2.62 19.47 5.53
CA PHE A 507 1.73 18.30 5.62
C PHE A 507 2.52 16.98 5.41
N GLU A 508 3.39 16.93 4.41
CA GLU A 508 4.20 15.74 4.10
C GLU A 508 5.20 15.37 5.21
N GLY A 509 5.77 16.37 5.90
CA GLY A 509 6.65 16.15 7.05
C GLY A 509 5.93 15.68 8.33
N LYS A 510 4.60 15.75 8.38
CA LYS A 510 3.79 15.41 9.55
C LYS A 510 3.14 14.04 9.38
N ALA A 511 3.42 13.12 10.30
CA ALA A 511 2.77 11.82 10.31
C ALA A 511 1.27 11.94 10.62
N LEU A 512 0.43 11.64 9.63
CA LEU A 512 -1.03 11.62 9.78
C LEU A 512 -1.47 10.29 10.40
N GLY A 513 -2.29 10.32 11.46
CA GLY A 513 -2.83 9.10 12.08
C GLY A 513 -3.88 8.43 11.20
N LEU A 514 -3.94 7.10 11.23
CA LEU A 514 -4.72 6.26 10.31
C LEU A 514 -6.17 6.70 10.14
N ASP A 515 -6.87 6.98 11.24
CA ASP A 515 -8.27 7.42 11.18
C ASP A 515 -8.45 8.80 10.53
N LYS A 516 -7.51 9.73 10.70
CA LYS A 516 -7.50 11.03 10.01
C LYS A 516 -7.18 10.87 8.52
N ALA A 517 -6.30 9.92 8.17
CA ALA A 517 -5.96 9.65 6.78
C ALA A 517 -7.15 9.06 6.01
N ILE A 518 -7.93 8.16 6.63
CA ILE A 518 -9.17 7.62 6.03
C ILE A 518 -10.17 8.75 5.74
N LEU A 519 -10.43 9.61 6.74
CA LEU A 519 -11.34 10.74 6.57
C LEU A 519 -10.87 11.72 5.47
N HIS A 520 -9.57 11.98 5.39
CA HIS A 520 -8.98 12.81 4.32
C HIS A 520 -9.07 12.15 2.94
N SER A 521 -8.82 10.84 2.83
CA SER A 521 -8.96 10.08 1.57
C SER A 521 -10.39 10.20 1.02
N ILE A 522 -11.37 10.03 1.89
CA ILE A 522 -12.79 10.13 1.54
C ILE A 522 -13.16 11.57 1.18
N ASP A 523 -12.74 12.57 1.96
CA ASP A 523 -13.12 13.97 1.70
C ASP A 523 -12.52 14.55 0.40
N CYS A 524 -11.41 13.97 -0.10
CA CYS A 524 -10.85 14.29 -1.42
C CYS A 524 -11.60 13.66 -2.61
N CYS A 525 -12.67 12.89 -2.39
CA CYS A 525 -13.55 12.43 -3.47
C CYS A 525 -14.42 13.58 -4.01
N ALA A 526 -14.62 13.64 -5.34
CA ALA A 526 -15.26 14.79 -5.99
C ALA A 526 -16.79 14.87 -5.78
N SER A 527 -17.47 13.73 -5.66
CA SER A 527 -18.92 13.65 -5.46
C SER A 527 -19.28 13.28 -4.03
N ASP A 528 -20.27 13.96 -3.45
CA ASP A 528 -20.88 13.59 -2.17
C ASP A 528 -21.54 12.20 -2.22
N GLU A 529 -21.88 11.67 -3.40
CA GLU A 529 -22.33 10.28 -3.55
C GLU A 529 -21.18 9.29 -3.37
N THR A 530 -20.06 9.51 -4.07
CA THR A 530 -18.83 8.75 -3.85
C THR A 530 -18.45 8.82 -2.36
N LYS A 531 -18.49 10.00 -1.73
CA LYS A 531 -18.26 10.12 -0.27
C LYS A 531 -19.18 9.23 0.56
N ARG A 532 -20.49 9.16 0.26
CA ARG A 532 -21.42 8.23 0.95
C ARG A 532 -21.02 6.77 0.77
N LYS A 533 -20.70 6.33 -0.46
CA LYS A 533 -20.24 4.96 -0.77
C LYS A 533 -18.96 4.62 0.03
N MET A 534 -17.97 5.51 0.02
CA MET A 534 -16.69 5.30 0.72
C MET A 534 -16.78 5.40 2.25
N TYR A 535 -17.77 6.12 2.80
CA TYR A 535 -18.07 6.08 4.23
C TYR A 535 -18.83 4.81 4.63
N SER A 536 -19.65 4.25 3.75
CA SER A 536 -20.37 3.00 4.00
C SER A 536 -19.45 1.77 3.92
N SER A 537 -18.53 1.74 2.96
CA SER A 537 -17.60 0.62 2.75
C SER A 537 -16.13 1.03 2.93
N ILE A 538 -15.52 0.63 4.05
CA ILE A 538 -14.10 0.83 4.34
C ILE A 538 -13.41 -0.54 4.43
N LEU A 539 -12.68 -0.91 3.38
CA LEU A 539 -11.95 -2.17 3.28
C LEU A 539 -10.54 -2.02 3.86
N VAL A 540 -10.21 -2.79 4.90
CA VAL A 540 -8.86 -2.85 5.46
C VAL A 540 -8.18 -4.15 5.02
N VAL A 541 -7.00 -4.02 4.40
CA VAL A 541 -6.17 -5.14 3.97
C VAL A 541 -4.74 -5.03 4.54
N GLY A 542 -3.89 -6.01 4.25
CA GLY A 542 -2.51 -6.03 4.72
C GLY A 542 -2.33 -6.63 6.12
N GLY A 543 -1.08 -6.85 6.52
CA GLY A 543 -0.75 -7.55 7.77
C GLY A 543 -0.66 -6.67 9.02
N GLY A 544 -0.54 -5.36 8.86
CA GLY A 544 -0.15 -4.43 9.91
C GLY A 544 -1.26 -3.99 10.87
N LEU A 545 -2.53 -4.31 10.58
CA LEU A 545 -3.68 -4.04 11.46
C LEU A 545 -4.43 -5.33 11.89
N MET A 546 -3.80 -6.50 11.81
CA MET A 546 -4.41 -7.80 12.17
C MET A 546 -4.57 -8.03 13.70
N PHE A 547 -4.87 -6.98 14.47
CA PHE A 547 -5.03 -7.02 15.92
C PHE A 547 -6.44 -7.46 16.34
N HIS A 548 -6.56 -8.10 17.51
CA HIS A 548 -7.87 -8.40 18.10
C HIS A 548 -8.68 -7.11 18.32
N ARG A 549 -9.97 -7.12 17.94
CA ARG A 549 -10.89 -5.96 17.89
C ARG A 549 -10.50 -4.79 16.97
N ALA A 550 -9.60 -4.99 15.99
CA ALA A 550 -9.20 -3.90 15.09
C ALA A 550 -10.36 -3.29 14.30
N GLN A 551 -11.32 -4.11 13.85
CA GLN A 551 -12.46 -3.71 13.05
C GLN A 551 -13.37 -2.75 13.82
N GLU A 552 -13.86 -3.19 14.98
CA GLU A 552 -14.79 -2.45 15.82
C GLU A 552 -14.13 -1.21 16.45
N PHE A 553 -12.83 -1.28 16.75
CA PHE A 553 -12.05 -0.14 17.20
C PHE A 553 -11.94 0.95 16.12
N LEU A 554 -11.64 0.57 14.87
CA LEU A 554 -11.56 1.52 13.76
C LEU A 554 -12.94 2.10 13.43
N GLN A 555 -13.97 1.25 13.30
CA GLN A 555 -15.34 1.65 13.02
C GLN A 555 -15.86 2.67 14.05
N HIS A 556 -15.65 2.41 15.35
CA HIS A 556 -15.97 3.35 16.43
C HIS A 556 -15.21 4.68 16.32
N ARG A 557 -13.97 4.70 15.80
CA ARG A 557 -13.18 5.93 15.62
C ARG A 557 -13.59 6.72 14.38
N ILE A 558 -13.99 6.06 13.29
CA ILE A 558 -14.56 6.72 12.10
C ILE A 558 -15.92 7.34 12.45
N LEU A 559 -16.84 6.57 13.03
CA LEU A 559 -18.18 7.05 13.44
C LEU A 559 -18.12 8.32 14.32
N ASN A 560 -17.14 8.41 15.24
CA ASN A 560 -17.00 9.55 16.15
C ASN A 560 -16.14 10.70 15.61
N LYS A 561 -15.63 10.62 14.38
CA LYS A 561 -14.82 11.67 13.75
C LYS A 561 -15.28 12.09 12.34
N MET A 562 -16.13 11.29 11.69
CA MET A 562 -16.75 11.63 10.41
C MET A 562 -17.60 12.90 10.54
N PRO A 563 -17.79 13.69 9.46
CA PRO A 563 -18.60 14.91 9.51
C PRO A 563 -20.06 14.64 9.93
N PRO A 564 -20.67 15.48 10.81
CA PRO A 564 -22.08 15.34 11.21
C PRO A 564 -23.11 15.54 10.09
N SER A 565 -22.69 15.96 8.89
CA SER A 565 -23.48 15.87 7.66
C SER A 565 -23.62 14.40 7.23
N PHE A 566 -22.50 13.76 6.85
CA PHE A 566 -22.48 12.37 6.39
C PHE A 566 -23.00 11.38 7.45
N ARG A 567 -22.73 11.60 8.75
CA ARG A 567 -23.24 10.74 9.84
C ARG A 567 -24.78 10.65 9.94
N ARG A 568 -25.51 11.56 9.28
CA ARG A 568 -26.99 11.54 9.22
C ARG A 568 -27.56 10.97 7.92
N VAL A 569 -26.72 10.70 6.92
CA VAL A 569 -27.13 10.27 5.56
C VAL A 569 -26.55 8.89 5.21
N VAL A 570 -25.44 8.50 5.83
CA VAL A 570 -24.85 7.16 5.75
C VAL A 570 -25.51 6.29 6.83
N GLU A 571 -26.35 5.35 6.42
CA GLU A 571 -27.12 4.47 7.32
C GLU A 571 -26.23 3.60 8.20
N ASN A 572 -25.17 3.05 7.61
CA ASN A 572 -24.16 2.24 8.27
C ASN A 572 -22.75 2.62 7.79
N VAL A 573 -21.80 2.73 8.73
CA VAL A 573 -20.35 2.77 8.41
C VAL A 573 -19.83 1.37 8.68
N GLU A 574 -19.52 0.61 7.64
CA GLU A 574 -18.93 -0.73 7.76
C GLU A 574 -17.41 -0.64 7.55
N VAL A 575 -16.68 -1.23 8.50
CA VAL A 575 -15.25 -1.51 8.35
C VAL A 575 -15.11 -3.00 8.11
N ILE A 576 -14.52 -3.38 6.99
CA ILE A 576 -14.40 -4.77 6.53
C ILE A 576 -12.93 -5.16 6.63
N THR A 577 -12.57 -5.97 7.63
CA THR A 577 -11.18 -6.46 7.80
C THR A 577 -10.97 -7.86 7.23
N ARG A 578 -11.99 -8.73 7.23
CA ARG A 578 -11.91 -10.11 6.73
C ARG A 578 -13.07 -10.42 5.76
N PRO A 579 -13.08 -9.83 4.55
CA PRO A 579 -14.08 -10.18 3.55
C PRO A 579 -14.01 -11.68 3.23
N LYS A 580 -15.15 -12.37 3.30
CA LYS A 580 -15.28 -13.81 3.04
C LYS A 580 -14.32 -14.67 3.90
N ASP A 581 -14.07 -14.24 5.14
CA ASP A 581 -13.13 -14.83 6.10
C ASP A 581 -11.67 -15.01 5.61
N MET A 582 -11.29 -14.31 4.53
CA MET A 582 -9.96 -14.43 3.96
C MET A 582 -8.88 -13.72 4.80
N ASP A 583 -7.65 -14.22 4.70
CA ASP A 583 -6.47 -13.57 5.26
C ASP A 583 -6.27 -12.17 4.62
N PRO A 584 -6.27 -11.07 5.41
CA PRO A 584 -6.11 -9.71 4.91
C PRO A 584 -4.84 -9.48 4.09
N ARG A 585 -3.79 -10.30 4.34
CA ARG A 585 -2.51 -10.26 3.64
C ARG A 585 -2.59 -10.75 2.20
N LEU A 586 -3.63 -11.52 1.84
CA LEU A 586 -3.74 -12.22 0.57
C LEU A 586 -4.77 -11.60 -0.39
N ILE A 587 -5.66 -10.72 0.10
CA ILE A 587 -6.80 -10.18 -0.67
C ILE A 587 -6.36 -9.57 -2.00
N ALA A 588 -5.41 -8.63 -1.98
CA ALA A 588 -4.92 -7.99 -3.21
C ALA A 588 -4.29 -8.99 -4.19
N TRP A 589 -3.52 -9.99 -3.71
CA TRP A 589 -2.97 -11.02 -4.59
C TRP A 589 -4.09 -11.85 -5.24
N LYS A 590 -5.13 -12.24 -4.47
CA LYS A 590 -6.30 -12.94 -5.03
C LYS A 590 -7.07 -12.09 -6.03
N GLY A 591 -7.11 -10.76 -5.87
CA GLY A 591 -7.67 -9.88 -6.89
C GLY A 591 -6.84 -9.78 -8.17
N GLY A 592 -5.51 -9.93 -8.09
CA GLY A 592 -4.66 -10.15 -9.26
C GLY A 592 -4.97 -11.47 -9.98
N ALA A 593 -5.29 -12.52 -9.24
CA ALA A 593 -5.76 -13.79 -9.80
C ALA A 593 -7.19 -13.67 -10.41
N VAL A 594 -8.08 -12.89 -9.80
CA VAL A 594 -9.41 -12.58 -10.38
C VAL A 594 -9.27 -11.75 -11.66
N LEU A 595 -8.38 -10.75 -11.68
CA LEU A 595 -8.09 -9.92 -12.85
C LEU A 595 -7.68 -10.79 -14.07
N ALA A 596 -6.89 -11.85 -13.85
CA ALA A 596 -6.49 -12.81 -14.89
C ALA A 596 -7.67 -13.48 -15.63
N CYS A 597 -8.88 -13.45 -15.03
CA CYS A 597 -10.09 -14.10 -15.53
C CYS A 597 -11.17 -13.08 -16.00
N LEU A 598 -10.88 -11.78 -16.00
CA LEU A 598 -11.81 -10.76 -16.53
C LEU A 598 -11.62 -10.58 -18.05
N ASP A 599 -12.71 -10.47 -18.80
CA ASP A 599 -12.66 -10.31 -20.26
C ASP A 599 -11.93 -9.04 -20.71
N THR A 600 -12.08 -7.93 -19.99
CA THR A 600 -11.39 -6.66 -20.24
C THR A 600 -9.86 -6.79 -20.14
N THR A 601 -9.35 -7.76 -19.38
CA THR A 601 -7.91 -8.02 -19.24
C THR A 601 -7.29 -8.54 -20.53
N GLN A 602 -8.07 -9.06 -21.48
CA GLN A 602 -7.58 -9.47 -22.81
C GLN A 602 -6.94 -8.28 -23.57
N GLU A 603 -7.43 -7.06 -23.35
CA GLU A 603 -6.94 -5.83 -23.98
C GLU A 603 -5.72 -5.21 -23.27
N MET A 604 -5.49 -5.57 -21.99
CA MET A 604 -4.47 -4.98 -21.13
C MET A 604 -3.07 -5.57 -21.31
N TRP A 605 -2.93 -6.74 -21.95
CA TRP A 605 -1.65 -7.44 -22.08
C TRP A 605 -0.65 -6.64 -22.93
N ILE A 606 0.52 -6.36 -22.36
CA ILE A 606 1.69 -5.81 -23.07
C ILE A 606 2.62 -6.98 -23.40
N TYR A 607 2.78 -7.31 -24.68
CA TYR A 607 3.61 -8.43 -25.12
C TYR A 607 5.08 -8.04 -25.27
N GLN A 608 6.00 -9.00 -25.08
CA GLN A 608 7.46 -8.78 -25.13
C GLN A 608 7.92 -8.02 -26.40
N ARG A 609 7.40 -8.39 -27.59
CA ARG A 609 7.73 -7.72 -28.87
C ARG A 609 7.24 -6.28 -28.97
N GLU A 610 6.15 -5.95 -28.29
CA GLU A 610 5.59 -4.61 -28.27
C GLU A 610 6.39 -3.72 -27.33
N TRP A 611 6.77 -4.24 -26.16
CA TRP A 611 7.71 -3.58 -25.25
C TRP A 611 9.07 -3.31 -25.90
N GLN A 612 9.65 -4.29 -26.60
CA GLN A 612 10.90 -4.11 -27.35
C GLN A 612 10.81 -3.03 -28.45
N ARG A 613 9.62 -2.76 -28.99
CA ARG A 613 9.41 -1.81 -30.10
C ARG A 613 8.97 -0.42 -29.65
N PHE A 614 8.24 -0.33 -28.54
CA PHE A 614 7.54 0.89 -28.11
C PHE A 614 7.78 1.28 -26.64
N GLY A 615 8.32 0.38 -25.81
CA GLY A 615 8.65 0.62 -24.40
C GLY A 615 7.49 1.22 -23.60
N VAL A 616 7.79 2.30 -22.86
CA VAL A 616 6.87 3.03 -21.96
C VAL A 616 5.54 3.41 -22.63
N ARG A 617 5.52 3.60 -23.95
CA ARG A 617 4.28 3.88 -24.70
C ARG A 617 3.20 2.85 -24.45
N MET A 618 3.55 1.58 -24.27
CA MET A 618 2.59 0.51 -23.97
C MET A 618 1.93 0.68 -22.59
N LEU A 619 2.62 1.29 -21.63
CA LEU A 619 2.03 1.63 -20.32
C LEU A 619 1.09 2.84 -20.41
N ARG A 620 1.32 3.78 -21.34
CA ARG A 620 0.35 4.85 -21.62
C ARG A 620 -0.89 4.36 -22.37
N GLU A 621 -0.74 3.38 -23.26
CA GLU A 621 -1.81 2.92 -24.15
C GLU A 621 -2.62 1.71 -23.63
N ARG A 622 -2.07 0.88 -22.71
CA ARG A 622 -2.75 -0.34 -22.21
C ARG A 622 -2.80 -0.51 -20.68
N ALA A 623 -2.28 0.42 -19.88
CA ALA A 623 -2.49 0.34 -18.43
C ALA A 623 -3.98 0.55 -18.09
N ALA A 624 -4.53 -0.32 -17.26
CA ALA A 624 -5.93 -0.24 -16.77
C ALA A 624 -6.21 1.01 -15.92
N PHE A 625 -5.16 1.71 -15.49
CA PHE A 625 -5.19 3.00 -14.83
C PHE A 625 -4.44 4.02 -15.67
N VAL A 626 -4.88 5.28 -15.65
CA VAL A 626 -4.14 6.38 -16.29
C VAL A 626 -2.72 6.43 -15.71
N TRP A 627 -1.70 6.37 -16.58
CA TRP A 627 -0.26 6.41 -16.28
C TRP A 627 0.20 7.76 -15.71
#